data_AF-A0A2C6DFQ2-F1
#
_entry.id   AF-A0A2C6DFQ2-F1
#
_cell.length_a   1.000
_cell.length_b   1.000
_cell.length_c   1.000
_cell.angle_alpha   90.00
_cell.angle_beta   90.00
_cell.angle_gamma   90.00
#
_symmetry.space_group_name_H-M   'P 1'
#
loop_
_entity.id
_entity.type
_entity.pdbx_description
1 polymer ?
#
loop_
_entity_poly.entity_id
_entity_poly.type
_entity_poly.pdbx_seq_one_letter_code
_entity_poly.pdbx_strand_id
1 'polypeptide(L)'
;MRKVNTLIMASMLALSTSTVLAAEAKPSELINSSPVSTDNGEAMKHHKVMHKHGMFDGLNLTEKQRQQMRDLMRQNYHDAMPKMHMDNIEAMHKFITADKFDEDAVRAQAETIAKAQIERQVASAKVNNQFYNLLTPEQKAKFNQNHAEMMVKMQKNLDQMLKYQEPNPQ
;
A
#
# COMPACT_ATOMS: atom_id res chain seq x y z
N MET A 1 39.41 -21.55 -38.97
CA MET A 1 40.42 -22.34 -38.25
C MET A 1 40.20 -22.16 -36.74
N ARG A 2 40.04 -23.28 -36.01
CA ARG A 2 40.17 -23.53 -34.53
C ARG A 2 39.75 -22.38 -33.58
N LYS A 3 38.55 -22.37 -32.98
CA LYS A 3 38.09 -23.07 -31.75
C LYS A 3 39.11 -23.09 -30.60
N VAL A 4 38.81 -22.39 -29.50
CA VAL A 4 39.19 -22.81 -28.13
C VAL A 4 38.03 -22.46 -27.19
N ASN A 5 37.37 -23.49 -26.69
CA ASN A 5 36.39 -23.45 -25.61
C ASN A 5 37.06 -23.85 -24.29
N THR A 6 36.40 -23.47 -23.19
CA THR A 6 36.43 -24.05 -21.82
C THR A 6 37.69 -23.88 -20.96
N LEU A 7 37.49 -23.36 -19.73
CA LEU A 7 37.44 -24.21 -18.52
C LEU A 7 36.78 -23.46 -17.35
N ILE A 8 35.70 -24.04 -16.80
CA ILE A 8 35.05 -23.67 -15.55
C ILE A 8 35.70 -24.54 -14.45
N MET A 9 36.19 -23.92 -13.38
CA MET A 9 36.62 -24.61 -12.14
C MET A 9 35.89 -23.88 -11.01
N ALA A 10 34.75 -24.38 -10.52
CA ALA A 10 34.63 -25.41 -9.49
C ALA A 10 35.31 -25.02 -8.17
N SER A 11 34.59 -24.31 -7.30
CA SER A 11 34.90 -24.24 -5.87
C SER A 11 33.68 -24.67 -5.06
N MET A 12 33.91 -25.68 -4.24
CA MET A 12 32.94 -26.55 -3.59
C MET A 12 32.39 -25.99 -2.29
N LEU A 13 31.23 -26.55 -1.92
CA LEU A 13 30.55 -26.51 -0.62
C LEU A 13 31.47 -26.50 0.61
N ALA A 14 31.07 -25.72 1.61
CA ALA A 14 31.27 -26.06 3.01
C ALA A 14 29.93 -25.89 3.75
N LEU A 15 29.18 -27.00 3.88
CA LEU A 15 28.10 -27.13 4.87
C LEU A 15 28.76 -27.58 6.17
N SER A 16 28.86 -26.69 7.16
CA SER A 16 29.18 -27.08 8.53
C SER A 16 27.88 -27.18 9.34
N THR A 17 27.42 -28.42 9.55
CA THR A 17 26.39 -28.75 10.54
C THR A 17 27.04 -28.92 11.90
N SER A 18 26.53 -28.23 12.92
CA SER A 18 26.80 -28.56 14.32
C SER A 18 25.47 -28.83 15.02
N THR A 19 25.25 -30.09 15.37
CA THR A 19 24.25 -30.54 16.36
C THR A 19 24.86 -30.43 17.75
N VAL A 20 24.21 -29.72 18.68
CA VAL A 20 24.52 -29.82 20.11
C VAL A 20 23.26 -30.20 20.87
N LEU A 21 23.46 -31.16 21.77
CA LEU A 21 22.51 -31.93 22.55
C LEU A 21 21.60 -31.09 23.45
N ALA A 22 20.39 -31.62 23.63
CA ALA A 22 19.47 -31.30 24.70
C ALA A 22 20.01 -31.73 26.08
N ALA A 23 19.84 -30.87 27.07
CA ALA A 23 19.82 -31.24 28.48
C ALA A 23 18.66 -30.51 29.16
N GLU A 24 17.76 -31.29 29.74
CA GLU A 24 16.57 -30.87 30.46
C GLU A 24 16.90 -30.72 31.95
N ALA A 25 16.53 -29.59 32.56
CA ALA A 25 16.26 -29.47 34.00
C ALA A 25 15.40 -28.20 34.28
N LYS A 26 14.31 -28.40 35.01
CA LYS A 26 13.23 -27.44 35.35
C LYS A 26 13.56 -26.60 36.61
N PRO A 27 12.60 -25.88 37.23
CA PRO A 27 12.23 -24.49 37.00
C PRO A 27 12.54 -23.61 38.23
N SER A 28 12.64 -22.28 38.07
CA SER A 28 12.56 -21.36 39.21
C SER A 28 11.99 -20.00 38.80
N GLU A 29 11.25 -19.45 39.74
CA GLU A 29 10.23 -18.43 39.64
C GLU A 29 10.72 -16.99 39.38
N LEU A 30 9.77 -16.22 38.83
CA LEU A 30 9.49 -14.81 39.14
C LEU A 30 10.62 -13.79 38.97
N ILE A 31 10.65 -13.15 37.79
CA ILE A 31 10.67 -11.69 37.77
C ILE A 31 9.76 -11.16 36.65
N ASN A 32 8.72 -10.48 37.09
CA ASN A 32 7.72 -9.78 36.30
C ASN A 32 8.38 -8.55 35.66
N SER A 33 8.69 -8.59 34.37
CA SER A 33 9.01 -7.39 33.58
C SER A 33 7.97 -7.25 32.48
N SER A 34 6.94 -6.46 32.78
CA SER A 34 5.96 -5.96 31.84
C SER A 34 6.60 -5.51 30.53
N PRO A 35 6.05 -5.84 29.35
CA PRO A 35 6.39 -5.10 28.16
C PRO A 35 5.86 -3.68 28.36
N VAL A 36 6.77 -2.71 28.47
CA VAL A 36 6.45 -1.30 28.25
C VAL A 36 5.86 -1.22 26.85
N SER A 37 4.53 -1.08 26.80
CA SER A 37 3.83 -0.64 25.62
C SER A 37 4.39 0.74 25.27
N THR A 38 5.33 0.78 24.34
CA THR A 38 5.67 2.03 23.66
C THR A 38 4.48 2.38 22.78
N ASP A 39 3.54 3.08 23.40
CA ASP A 39 2.49 3.84 22.75
C ASP A 39 3.15 4.89 21.85
N ASN A 40 3.41 4.50 20.61
CA ASN A 40 3.70 5.41 19.50
C ASN A 40 2.98 4.88 18.25
N GLY A 41 1.70 4.55 18.42
CA GLY A 41 0.79 4.11 17.35
C GLY A 41 0.00 5.26 16.71
N GLU A 42 0.44 6.51 16.89
CA GLU A 42 -0.34 7.70 16.51
C GLU A 42 0.00 8.20 15.09
N ALA A 43 1.13 7.81 14.50
CA ALA A 43 1.52 8.27 13.16
C ALA A 43 0.80 7.54 11.99
N MET A 44 0.16 6.39 12.22
CA MET A 44 -0.54 5.63 11.17
C MET A 44 -2.06 5.87 11.10
N LYS A 45 -2.62 6.81 11.87
CA LYS A 45 -4.07 7.08 11.84
C LYS A 45 -4.52 7.97 10.67
N HIS A 46 -3.59 8.65 9.99
CA HIS A 46 -3.93 9.63 8.94
C HIS A 46 -4.27 9.03 7.56
N HIS A 47 -4.01 7.74 7.32
CA HIS A 47 -4.43 7.09 6.06
C HIS A 47 -5.89 6.63 6.06
N LYS A 48 -6.63 6.81 7.17
CA LYS A 48 -7.97 6.23 7.36
C LYS A 48 -9.11 7.10 6.85
N VAL A 49 -8.86 8.36 6.48
CA VAL A 49 -9.93 9.30 6.10
C VAL A 49 -10.50 9.03 4.70
N MET A 50 -9.78 8.29 3.84
CA MET A 50 -10.20 7.98 2.47
C MET A 50 -10.67 6.53 2.25
N HIS A 51 -10.99 5.79 3.31
CA HIS A 51 -11.30 4.35 3.21
C HIS A 51 -12.69 3.94 3.71
N LYS A 52 -13.65 4.86 3.79
CA LYS A 52 -15.02 4.49 4.20
C LYS A 52 -16.12 4.71 3.20
N HIS A 53 -15.89 5.42 2.10
CA HIS A 53 -16.89 5.53 1.04
C HIS A 53 -16.26 5.36 -0.34
N GLY A 54 -16.71 4.35 -1.08
CA GLY A 54 -16.35 4.17 -2.48
C GLY A 54 -16.91 5.30 -3.34
N MET A 55 -16.30 5.54 -4.50
CA MET A 55 -16.70 6.59 -5.45
C MET A 55 -18.19 6.51 -5.86
N PHE A 56 -18.80 5.32 -5.83
CA PHE A 56 -20.19 5.05 -6.21
C PHE A 56 -21.17 4.99 -5.03
N ASP A 57 -20.71 5.32 -3.81
CA ASP A 57 -21.55 5.23 -2.63
C ASP A 57 -22.65 6.30 -2.62
N GLY A 58 -23.77 5.97 -1.99
CA GLY A 58 -24.94 6.84 -1.94
C GLY A 58 -25.75 6.88 -3.24
N LEU A 59 -25.41 6.04 -4.24
CA LEU A 59 -26.27 5.81 -5.41
C LEU A 59 -27.32 4.72 -5.12
N ASN A 60 -28.56 4.98 -5.53
CA ASN A 60 -29.64 3.98 -5.49
C ASN A 60 -29.46 2.98 -6.64
N LEU A 61 -28.58 2.00 -6.46
CA LEU A 61 -28.30 0.96 -7.45
C LEU A 61 -29.33 -0.17 -7.39
N THR A 62 -29.73 -0.68 -8.56
CA THR A 62 -30.52 -1.92 -8.65
C THR A 62 -29.68 -3.13 -8.23
N GLU A 63 -30.32 -4.22 -7.82
CA GLU A 63 -29.58 -5.45 -7.46
C GLU A 63 -28.77 -6.00 -8.65
N LYS A 64 -29.32 -5.89 -9.86
CA LYS A 64 -28.62 -6.28 -11.09
C LYS A 64 -27.34 -5.47 -11.29
N GLN A 65 -27.39 -4.15 -11.14
CA GLN A 65 -26.20 -3.29 -11.23
C GLN A 65 -25.16 -3.65 -10.17
N ARG A 66 -25.58 -3.85 -8.91
CA ARG A 66 -24.67 -4.27 -7.83
C ARG A 66 -23.99 -5.60 -8.14
N GLN A 67 -24.74 -6.57 -8.67
CA GLN A 67 -24.17 -7.85 -9.08
C GLN A 67 -23.13 -7.67 -10.19
N GLN A 68 -23.46 -6.91 -11.24
CA GLN A 68 -22.52 -6.61 -12.33
C GLN A 68 -21.25 -5.90 -11.83
N MET A 69 -21.39 -4.97 -10.88
CA MET A 69 -20.23 -4.29 -10.28
C MET A 69 -19.37 -5.25 -9.46
N ARG A 70 -19.99 -6.15 -8.67
CA ARG A 70 -19.25 -7.19 -7.93
C ARG A 70 -18.48 -8.13 -8.85
N ASP A 71 -19.09 -8.56 -9.95
CA ASP A 71 -18.46 -9.48 -10.89
C ASP A 71 -17.28 -8.82 -11.61
N LEU A 72 -17.45 -7.57 -12.05
CA LEU A 72 -16.39 -6.76 -12.63
C LEU A 72 -15.24 -6.50 -11.63
N MET A 73 -15.52 -6.21 -10.35
CA MET A 73 -14.47 -6.07 -9.33
C MET A 73 -13.70 -7.38 -9.15
N ARG A 74 -14.39 -8.52 -9.11
CA ARG A 74 -13.75 -9.84 -8.95
C ARG A 74 -12.84 -10.16 -10.13
N GLN A 75 -13.31 -9.90 -11.35
CA GLN A 75 -12.53 -10.12 -12.57
C GLN A 75 -11.26 -9.27 -12.62
N ASN A 76 -11.32 -8.03 -12.12
CA ASN A 76 -10.21 -7.08 -12.17
C ASN A 76 -9.49 -6.93 -10.81
N TYR A 77 -9.74 -7.83 -9.86
CA TYR A 77 -9.27 -7.69 -8.47
C TYR A 77 -7.75 -7.52 -8.42
N HIS A 78 -7.01 -8.33 -9.17
CA HIS A 78 -5.55 -8.31 -9.19
C HIS A 78 -4.95 -7.04 -9.81
N ASP A 79 -5.66 -6.41 -10.74
CA ASP A 79 -5.19 -5.24 -11.47
C ASP A 79 -5.58 -3.93 -10.74
N ALA A 80 -6.74 -3.93 -10.08
CA ALA A 80 -7.30 -2.74 -9.45
C ALA A 80 -6.99 -2.61 -7.95
N MET A 81 -6.68 -3.71 -7.23
CA MET A 81 -6.44 -3.65 -5.79
C MET A 81 -4.98 -3.37 -5.43
N PRO A 82 -4.72 -2.60 -4.34
CA PRO A 82 -3.37 -2.37 -3.87
C PRO A 82 -2.76 -3.68 -3.38
N LYS A 83 -1.75 -4.21 -4.08
CA LYS A 83 -0.82 -5.17 -3.48
C LYS A 83 0.05 -4.41 -2.49
N MET A 84 -0.02 -4.77 -1.21
CA MET A 84 1.02 -4.36 -0.28
C MET A 84 2.27 -5.16 -0.62
N HIS A 85 3.24 -4.50 -1.26
CA HIS A 85 4.52 -5.10 -1.57
C HIS A 85 5.40 -5.03 -0.33
N MET A 86 5.45 -6.12 0.44
CA MET A 86 6.31 -6.22 1.63
C MET A 86 7.76 -5.88 1.29
N ASP A 87 8.22 -6.31 0.11
CA ASP A 87 9.55 -6.01 -0.42
C ASP A 87 9.84 -4.51 -0.53
N ASN A 88 8.83 -3.69 -0.83
CA ASN A 88 9.00 -2.23 -0.90
C ASN A 88 9.19 -1.62 0.49
N ILE A 89 8.48 -2.15 1.50
CA ILE A 89 8.61 -1.70 2.89
C ILE A 89 10.01 -2.05 3.41
N GLU A 90 10.45 -3.27 3.14
CA GLU A 90 11.78 -3.73 3.54
C GLU A 90 12.90 -2.95 2.84
N ALA A 91 12.75 -2.68 1.54
CA ALA A 91 13.71 -1.88 0.77
C ALA A 91 13.83 -0.45 1.32
N MET A 92 12.70 0.20 1.61
CA MET A 92 12.70 1.53 2.22
C MET A 92 13.38 1.54 3.59
N HIS A 93 13.09 0.54 4.44
CA HIS A 93 13.76 0.42 5.72
C HIS A 93 15.28 0.31 5.55
N LYS A 94 15.75 -0.53 4.62
CA LYS A 94 17.19 -0.68 4.32
C LYS A 94 17.85 0.64 3.91
N PHE A 95 17.18 1.45 3.07
CA PHE A 95 17.72 2.75 2.67
C PHE A 95 17.80 3.75 3.82
N ILE A 96 16.85 3.70 4.75
CA ILE A 96 16.83 4.58 5.92
C ILE A 96 17.91 4.20 6.93
N THR A 97 18.17 2.90 7.11
CA THR A 97 19.13 2.39 8.09
C THR A 97 20.56 2.22 7.55
N ALA A 98 20.84 2.62 6.31
CA ALA A 98 22.17 2.50 5.72
C ALA A 98 23.15 3.52 6.31
N ASP A 99 24.42 3.13 6.49
CA ASP A 99 25.48 4.01 7.01
C ASP A 99 25.71 5.25 6.14
N LYS A 100 25.43 5.13 4.83
CA LYS A 100 25.49 6.23 3.86
C LYS A 100 24.22 6.21 3.01
N PHE A 101 23.69 7.40 2.74
CA PHE A 101 22.54 7.56 1.89
C PHE A 101 22.91 7.37 0.41
N ASP A 102 22.26 6.40 -0.25
CA ASP A 102 22.38 6.15 -1.68
C ASP A 102 21.14 6.70 -2.39
N GLU A 103 21.24 7.93 -2.88
CA GLU A 103 20.15 8.64 -3.55
C GLU A 103 19.70 7.93 -4.84
N ASP A 104 20.64 7.33 -5.58
CA ASP A 104 20.36 6.68 -6.84
C ASP A 104 19.60 5.36 -6.63
N ALA A 105 19.96 4.60 -5.60
CA ALA A 105 19.22 3.39 -5.21
C ALA A 105 17.78 3.71 -4.77
N VAL A 106 17.61 4.77 -3.97
CA VAL A 106 16.29 5.25 -3.53
C VAL A 106 15.45 5.69 -4.73
N ARG A 107 16.04 6.47 -5.66
CA ARG A 107 15.36 6.92 -6.88
C ARG A 107 14.92 5.74 -7.74
N ALA A 108 15.79 4.76 -7.98
CA ALA A 108 15.46 3.58 -8.78
C ALA A 108 14.30 2.75 -8.18
N GLN A 109 14.29 2.61 -6.85
CA GLN A 109 13.17 1.95 -6.16
C GLN A 109 11.87 2.77 -6.28
N ALA A 110 11.94 4.09 -6.12
CA ALA A 110 10.79 4.97 -6.26
C ALA A 110 10.20 4.91 -7.68
N GLU A 111 11.04 4.86 -8.71
CA GLU A 111 10.59 4.69 -10.11
C GLU A 111 9.85 3.36 -10.33
N THR A 112 10.35 2.28 -9.72
CA THR A 112 9.69 0.97 -9.78
C THR A 112 8.30 1.01 -9.15
N ILE A 113 8.19 1.67 -7.98
CA ILE A 113 6.92 1.86 -7.29
C ILE A 113 5.97 2.73 -8.13
N ALA A 114 6.47 3.82 -8.71
CA ALA A 114 5.70 4.74 -9.53
C ALA A 114 5.12 4.04 -10.77
N LYS A 115 5.90 3.22 -11.47
CA LYS A 115 5.42 2.42 -12.62
C LYS A 115 4.25 1.52 -12.23
N ALA A 116 4.40 0.75 -11.16
CA ALA A 116 3.32 -0.11 -10.67
C ALA A 116 2.09 0.71 -10.22
N GLN A 117 2.28 1.92 -9.69
CA GLN A 117 1.19 2.80 -9.29
C GLN A 117 0.42 3.36 -10.49
N ILE A 118 1.11 3.71 -11.58
CA ILE A 118 0.50 4.16 -12.83
C ILE A 118 -0.39 3.04 -13.41
N GLU A 119 0.13 1.82 -13.53
CA GLU A 119 -0.62 0.68 -14.07
C GLU A 119 -1.91 0.43 -13.27
N ARG A 120 -1.80 0.45 -11.93
CA ARG A 120 -2.97 0.30 -11.05
C ARG A 120 -3.97 1.44 -11.20
N GLN A 121 -3.51 2.68 -11.30
CA GLN A 121 -4.41 3.83 -11.48
C GLN A 121 -5.20 3.71 -12.79
N VAL A 122 -4.53 3.31 -13.87
CA VAL A 122 -5.18 3.08 -15.17
C VAL A 122 -6.19 1.92 -15.08
N ALA A 123 -5.82 0.80 -14.47
CA ALA A 123 -6.72 -0.34 -14.28
C ALA A 123 -7.95 0.03 -13.45
N SER A 124 -7.75 0.71 -12.32
CA SER A 124 -8.83 1.20 -11.46
C SER A 124 -9.74 2.19 -12.20
N ALA A 125 -9.16 3.16 -12.93
CA ALA A 125 -9.93 4.10 -13.73
C ALA A 125 -10.78 3.40 -14.80
N LYS A 126 -10.24 2.35 -15.45
CA LYS A 126 -10.98 1.54 -16.42
C LYS A 126 -12.18 0.84 -15.78
N VAL A 127 -11.99 0.19 -14.63
CA VAL A 127 -13.10 -0.47 -13.90
C VAL A 127 -14.15 0.55 -13.45
N ASN A 128 -13.73 1.68 -12.91
CA ASN A 128 -14.65 2.76 -12.51
C ASN A 128 -15.42 3.33 -13.71
N ASN A 129 -14.79 3.45 -14.88
CA ASN A 129 -15.50 3.86 -16.09
C ASN A 129 -16.56 2.81 -16.52
N GLN A 130 -16.24 1.53 -16.43
CA GLN A 130 -17.21 0.47 -16.68
C GLN A 130 -18.41 0.54 -15.72
N PHE A 131 -18.17 0.79 -14.43
CA PHE A 131 -19.25 1.02 -13.46
C PHE A 131 -20.10 2.23 -13.80
N TYR A 132 -19.47 3.35 -14.14
CA TYR A 132 -20.17 4.56 -14.53
C TYR A 132 -21.11 4.31 -15.73
N ASN A 133 -20.69 3.48 -16.67
CA ASN A 133 -21.50 3.13 -17.85
C ASN A 133 -22.67 2.17 -17.57
N LEU A 134 -22.70 1.54 -16.39
CA LEU A 134 -23.87 0.76 -15.93
C LEU A 134 -24.98 1.65 -15.33
N LEU A 135 -24.68 2.92 -15.04
CA LEU A 135 -25.60 3.84 -14.38
C LEU A 135 -26.65 4.40 -15.35
N THR A 136 -27.86 4.63 -14.84
CA THR A 136 -28.89 5.41 -15.54
C THR A 136 -28.51 6.89 -15.60
N PRO A 137 -29.12 7.70 -16.50
CA PRO A 137 -28.86 9.14 -16.57
C PRO A 137 -29.04 9.86 -15.22
N GLU A 138 -30.08 9.50 -14.46
CA GLU A 138 -30.38 10.10 -13.15
C GLU A 138 -29.31 9.71 -12.12
N GLN A 139 -28.87 8.46 -12.12
CA GLN A 139 -27.78 8.00 -11.27
C GLN A 139 -26.45 8.70 -11.61
N LYS A 140 -26.16 8.93 -12.89
CA LYS A 140 -24.99 9.70 -13.34
C LYS A 140 -25.04 11.16 -12.89
N ALA A 141 -26.22 11.78 -12.93
CA ALA A 141 -26.42 13.13 -12.43
C ALA A 141 -26.13 13.19 -10.91
N LYS A 142 -26.68 12.24 -10.13
CA LYS A 142 -26.42 12.16 -8.70
C LYS A 142 -24.95 11.86 -8.38
N PHE A 143 -24.31 11.01 -9.17
CA PHE A 143 -22.89 10.71 -9.07
C PHE A 143 -22.02 11.98 -9.21
N ASN A 144 -22.27 12.78 -10.24
CA ASN A 144 -21.56 14.04 -10.48
C ASN A 144 -21.81 15.07 -9.37
N GLN A 145 -23.05 15.14 -8.86
CA GLN A 145 -23.38 15.99 -7.72
C GLN A 145 -22.59 15.58 -6.47
N ASN A 146 -22.56 14.28 -6.14
CA ASN A 146 -21.82 13.77 -4.98
C ASN A 146 -20.32 14.13 -5.09
N HIS A 147 -19.75 14.05 -6.31
CA HIS A 147 -18.37 14.47 -6.55
C HIS A 147 -18.17 15.98 -6.29
N ALA A 148 -19.05 16.84 -6.80
CA ALA A 148 -18.96 18.28 -6.57
C ALA A 148 -19.05 18.63 -5.08
N GLU A 149 -19.98 18.02 -4.34
CA GLU A 149 -20.11 18.20 -2.89
C GLU A 149 -18.86 17.75 -2.13
N MET A 150 -18.27 16.61 -2.53
CA MET A 150 -17.03 16.10 -1.95
C MET A 150 -15.87 17.08 -2.18
N MET A 151 -15.75 17.65 -3.38
CA MET A 151 -14.68 18.62 -3.70
C MET A 151 -14.81 19.90 -2.86
N VAL A 152 -16.02 20.43 -2.69
CA VAL A 152 -16.27 21.60 -1.81
C VAL A 152 -15.89 21.28 -0.36
N LYS A 153 -16.28 20.10 0.14
CA LYS A 153 -15.93 19.68 1.50
C LYS A 153 -14.42 19.52 1.67
N MET A 154 -13.74 18.95 0.68
CA MET A 154 -12.29 18.79 0.70
C MET A 154 -11.58 20.13 0.71
N GLN A 155 -12.01 21.08 -0.12
CA GLN A 155 -11.48 22.45 -0.12
C GLN A 155 -11.66 23.14 1.23
N LYS A 156 -12.87 23.07 1.81
CA LYS A 156 -13.13 23.63 3.14
C LYS A 156 -12.22 23.03 4.21
N ASN A 157 -11.97 21.72 4.15
CA ASN A 157 -11.08 21.04 5.10
C ASN A 157 -9.62 21.50 4.92
N LEU A 158 -9.16 21.68 3.68
CA LEU A 158 -7.83 22.22 3.38
C LEU A 158 -7.67 23.65 3.91
N ASP A 159 -8.66 24.51 3.67
CA ASP A 159 -8.65 25.89 4.17
C ASP A 159 -8.63 25.92 5.71
N GLN A 160 -9.33 25.00 6.36
CA GLN A 160 -9.28 24.87 7.82
C GLN A 160 -7.88 24.46 8.29
N MET A 161 -7.24 23.46 7.66
CA MET A 161 -5.88 23.05 8.01
C MET A 161 -4.88 24.20 7.87
N LEU A 162 -4.97 24.99 6.80
CA LEU A 162 -4.10 26.14 6.56
C LEU A 162 -4.28 27.23 7.64
N LYS A 163 -5.51 27.46 8.12
CA LYS A 163 -5.79 28.42 9.21
C LYS A 163 -5.13 28.04 10.54
N TYR A 164 -4.96 26.75 10.81
CA TYR A 164 -4.27 26.27 12.02
C TYR A 164 -2.74 26.21 11.85
N GLN A 165 -2.24 26.54 10.66
CA GLN A 165 -0.81 26.58 10.34
C GLN A 165 -0.23 28.01 10.47
N GLU A 166 -1.06 29.02 10.68
CA GLU A 166 -0.60 30.37 11.00
C GLU A 166 -0.05 30.41 12.43
N PRO A 167 1.22 30.81 12.63
CA PRO A 167 1.79 30.94 13.96
C PRO A 167 1.04 32.06 14.69
N ASN A 168 0.65 31.75 15.93
CA ASN A 168 0.05 32.68 16.88
C ASN A 168 0.67 34.09 16.75
N PRO A 169 -0.07 35.13 16.32
CA PRO A 169 0.46 36.48 16.38
C PRO A 169 0.65 36.82 17.87
N GLN A 170 1.88 37.13 18.23
CA GLN A 170 2.25 37.63 19.56
C GLN A 170 1.52 38.93 19.88
#